data_AF-A0A7S6USA4-F1
#
_entry.id   AF-A0A7S6USA4-F1
#
_cell.length_a   1.000
_cell.length_b   1.000
_cell.length_c   1.000
_cell.angle_alpha   90.00
_cell.angle_beta   90.00
_cell.angle_gamma   90.00
#
_symmetry.space_group_name_H-M   'P 1'
#
loop_
_entity.id
_entity.type
_entity.pdbx_description
1 polymer ?
#
loop_
_entity_poly.entity_id
_entity_poly.type
_entity_poly.pdbx_seq_one_letter_code
_entity_poly.pdbx_strand_id
1 'polypeptide(L)'
;MPTLKSAIEAGCHYVDIRDDAQPTVDMLELHEQASQAGIVALVGCGVSPGTLNVLARDAEPFRRCFVDRCPVGLQFPGAACLALSRVSFPRV
;
A
#
# COMPACT_ATOMS: atom_id res chain seq x y z
N MET A 1 13.92 -5.48 3.13
CA MET A 1 13.20 -4.67 4.14
C MET A 1 13.37 -5.26 5.53
N PRO A 2 14.32 -4.76 6.35
CA PRO A 2 14.68 -5.39 7.62
C PRO A 2 13.54 -5.37 8.63
N THR A 3 12.80 -4.27 8.76
CA THR A 3 11.76 -4.11 9.80
C THR A 3 10.57 -5.06 9.62
N LEU A 4 10.05 -5.20 8.39
CA LEU A 4 8.96 -6.15 8.12
C LEU A 4 9.42 -7.60 8.31
N LYS A 5 10.64 -7.95 7.88
CA LYS A 5 11.19 -9.30 8.12
C LYS A 5 11.29 -9.62 9.60
N SER A 6 11.78 -8.69 10.41
CA SER A 6 11.83 -8.86 11.87
C SER A 6 10.43 -8.98 12.50
N ALA A 7 9.42 -8.26 11.97
CA ALA A 7 8.04 -8.40 12.44
C ALA A 7 7.46 -9.79 12.12
N ILE A 8 7.76 -10.32 10.92
CA ILE A 8 7.40 -11.69 10.51
C ILE A 8 8.05 -12.71 11.45
N GLU A 9 9.36 -12.60 11.68
CA GLU A 9 10.11 -13.49 12.58
C GLU A 9 9.59 -13.44 14.02
N ALA A 10 9.18 -12.27 14.49
CA ALA A 10 8.61 -12.07 15.82
C ALA A 10 7.14 -12.49 15.93
N GLY A 11 6.46 -12.81 14.82
CA GLY A 11 5.03 -13.09 14.81
C GLY A 11 4.17 -11.87 15.17
N CYS A 12 4.68 -10.66 14.93
CA CYS A 12 4.00 -9.40 15.27
C CYS A 12 3.36 -8.77 14.03
N HIS A 13 2.18 -8.18 14.20
CA HIS A 13 1.58 -7.33 13.16
C HIS A 13 2.47 -6.12 12.86
N TYR A 14 2.43 -5.67 11.61
CA TYR A 14 3.27 -4.60 11.08
C TYR A 14 2.42 -3.48 10.50
N VAL A 15 2.83 -2.23 10.75
CA VAL A 15 2.28 -1.04 10.10
C VAL A 15 3.43 -0.09 9.77
N ASP A 16 3.39 0.53 8.59
CA ASP A 16 4.35 1.56 8.22
C ASP A 16 3.71 2.75 7.50
N ILE A 17 4.42 3.88 7.53
CA ILE A 17 3.99 5.16 6.95
C ILE A 17 4.90 5.62 5.81
N ARG A 18 5.76 4.74 5.26
CA ARG A 18 6.72 5.15 4.24
C ARG A 18 6.02 5.44 2.91
N ASP A 19 6.57 6.41 2.18
CA ASP A 19 6.08 6.88 0.88
C ASP A 19 7.01 6.50 -0.29
N ASP A 20 8.18 5.90 0.00
CA ASP A 20 9.11 5.43 -1.02
C ASP A 20 8.53 4.27 -1.86
N ALA A 21 8.62 4.41 -3.18
CA ALA A 21 8.07 3.42 -4.12
C ALA A 21 8.81 2.08 -4.09
N GLN A 22 10.15 2.07 -4.16
CA GLN A 22 10.93 0.82 -4.21
C GLN A 22 10.77 -0.03 -2.94
N PRO A 23 10.90 0.52 -1.73
CA PRO A 23 10.66 -0.23 -0.50
C PRO A 23 9.24 -0.79 -0.40
N THR A 24 8.24 -0.09 -0.92
CA THR A 24 6.86 -0.59 -0.95
C THR A 24 6.77 -1.86 -1.80
N VAL A 25 7.39 -1.88 -2.99
CA VAL A 25 7.46 -3.08 -3.85
C VAL A 25 8.15 -4.23 -3.11
N ASP A 26 9.32 -3.98 -2.53
CA ASP A 26 10.07 -4.99 -1.77
C ASP A 26 9.28 -5.55 -0.57
N MET A 27 8.40 -4.75 0.05
CA MET A 27 7.54 -5.21 1.15
C MET A 27 6.36 -6.05 0.66
N LEU A 28 5.79 -5.72 -0.50
CA LEU A 28 4.71 -6.48 -1.11
C LEU A 28 5.16 -7.88 -1.55
N GLU A 29 6.43 -8.06 -1.92
CA GLU A 29 7.03 -9.38 -2.22
C GLU A 29 7.07 -10.32 -1.00
N LEU A 30 6.96 -9.79 0.23
CA LEU A 30 6.95 -10.56 1.47
C LEU A 30 5.54 -11.06 1.87
N HIS A 31 4.52 -10.88 1.01
CA HIS A 31 3.14 -11.27 1.28
C HIS A 31 3.00 -12.73 1.73
N GLU A 32 3.61 -13.67 0.99
CA GLU A 32 3.55 -15.10 1.31
C GLU A 32 4.17 -15.41 2.67
N GLN A 33 5.30 -14.77 3.02
CA GLN A 33 5.96 -14.97 4.31
C GLN A 33 5.10 -14.44 5.47
N ALA A 34 4.49 -13.25 5.30
CA ALA A 34 3.60 -12.68 6.30
C ALA A 34 2.33 -13.53 6.49
N SER A 35 1.75 -14.03 5.39
CA SER A 35 0.59 -14.92 5.40
C SER A 35 0.87 -16.24 6.11
N GLN A 36 2.01 -16.87 5.80
CA GLN A 36 2.45 -18.11 6.45
C GLN A 36 2.73 -17.93 7.95
N ALA A 37 3.26 -16.77 8.35
CA ALA A 37 3.46 -16.42 9.76
C ALA A 37 2.17 -16.02 10.48
N GLY A 38 1.04 -15.91 9.77
CA GLY A 38 -0.25 -15.52 10.35
C GLY A 38 -0.32 -14.07 10.81
N ILE A 39 0.56 -13.20 10.31
CA ILE A 39 0.59 -11.78 10.68
C ILE A 39 -0.08 -10.91 9.62
N VAL A 40 -0.42 -9.69 10.02
CA VAL A 40 -1.00 -8.67 9.14
C VAL A 40 0.03 -7.57 8.98
N ALA A 41 0.34 -7.21 7.74
CA ALA A 41 1.23 -6.12 7.39
C ALA A 41 0.46 -5.04 6.61
N LEU A 42 0.33 -3.85 7.20
CA LEU A 42 -0.28 -2.67 6.60
C LEU A 42 0.80 -1.73 6.08
N VAL A 43 0.94 -1.66 4.76
CA VAL A 43 2.02 -0.91 4.10
C VAL A 43 1.51 0.44 3.57
N GLY A 44 2.29 1.50 3.78
CA GLY A 44 1.97 2.84 3.24
C GLY A 44 0.73 3.48 3.86
N CYS A 45 0.59 3.45 5.19
CA CYS A 45 -0.51 4.05 5.96
C CYS A 45 -0.35 5.55 6.24
N GLY A 46 0.22 6.31 5.31
CA GLY A 46 0.35 7.76 5.41
C GLY A 46 -0.91 8.51 4.96
N VAL A 47 -0.71 9.78 4.56
CA VAL A 47 -1.76 10.55 3.88
C VAL A 47 -1.85 10.12 2.41
N SER A 48 -0.72 10.11 1.70
CA SER A 48 -0.57 9.70 0.29
C SER A 48 0.80 9.06 0.07
N PRO A 49 0.92 7.71 0.00
CA PRO A 49 -0.14 6.69 0.05
C PRO A 49 -0.81 6.55 1.44
N GLY A 50 -1.98 5.91 1.49
CA GLY A 50 -2.68 5.57 2.75
C GLY A 50 -4.11 6.08 2.83
N THR A 51 -4.34 7.17 3.56
CA THR A 51 -5.67 7.77 3.74
C THR A 51 -6.34 8.08 2.40
N LEU A 52 -5.58 8.59 1.42
CA LEU A 52 -6.09 8.81 0.07
C LEU A 52 -6.50 7.51 -0.64
N ASN A 53 -5.81 6.38 -0.39
CA ASN A 53 -6.19 5.09 -0.99
C ASN A 53 -7.53 4.59 -0.42
N VAL A 54 -7.78 4.80 0.88
CA VAL A 54 -9.06 4.48 1.52
C VAL A 54 -10.18 5.33 0.94
N LEU A 55 -9.97 6.65 0.84
CA LEU A 55 -10.94 7.57 0.23
C LEU A 55 -11.19 7.24 -1.25
N ALA A 56 -10.15 6.88 -2.01
CA ALA A 56 -10.27 6.46 -3.41
C ALA A 56 -11.04 5.15 -3.59
N ARG A 57 -10.98 4.24 -2.61
CA ARG A 57 -11.76 3.01 -2.62
C ARG A 57 -13.24 3.27 -2.33
N ASP A 58 -13.54 4.13 -1.36
CA ASP A 58 -14.92 4.40 -0.90
C ASP A 58 -15.67 5.41 -1.78
N ALA A 59 -14.96 6.38 -2.37
CA ALA A 59 -15.57 7.46 -3.14
C ALA A 59 -15.24 7.37 -4.64
N GLU A 60 -16.24 7.03 -5.45
CA GLU A 60 -16.15 7.00 -6.92
C GLU A 60 -15.56 8.27 -7.56
N PRO A 61 -15.86 9.51 -7.09
CA PRO A 61 -15.25 10.72 -7.63
C PRO A 61 -13.73 10.76 -7.44
N PHE A 62 -13.24 10.23 -6.32
CA PHE A 62 -11.83 10.25 -5.96
C PHE A 62 -11.02 9.18 -6.71
N ARG A 63 -11.68 8.06 -7.05
CA ARG A 63 -11.12 6.99 -7.89
C ARG A 63 -10.67 7.49 -9.27
N ARG A 64 -11.38 8.47 -9.84
CA ARG A 64 -11.04 9.06 -11.15
C ARG A 64 -9.88 10.05 -11.06
N CYS A 65 -9.82 10.86 -10.00
CA CYS A 65 -8.71 11.80 -9.79
C CYS A 65 -7.37 11.10 -9.51
N PHE A 66 -7.37 9.98 -8.78
CA PHE A 66 -6.12 9.29 -8.43
C PHE A 66 -5.41 8.67 -9.65
N VAL A 67 -6.17 8.21 -10.66
CA VAL A 67 -5.62 7.61 -11.89
C VAL A 67 -5.04 8.67 -12.84
N ASP A 68 -5.68 9.84 -12.94
CA ASP A 68 -5.31 10.86 -13.95
C ASP A 68 -4.35 11.94 -13.43
N ARG A 69 -4.44 12.33 -12.14
CA ARG A 69 -3.53 13.31 -11.49
C ARG A 69 -3.84 13.40 -10.00
N CYS A 70 -2.94 12.91 -9.15
CA CYS A 70 -3.06 13.15 -7.71
C CYS A 70 -2.81 14.65 -7.43
N PRO A 71 -3.79 15.41 -6.88
CA PRO A 71 -3.70 16.87 -6.74
C PRO A 71 -2.77 17.33 -5.60
N VAL A 72 -2.12 16.41 -4.87
CA VAL A 72 -1.25 16.72 -3.72
C VAL A 72 0.22 16.99 -4.10
N GLY A 73 0.52 17.20 -5.39
CA GLY A 73 1.85 17.68 -5.82
C GLY A 73 3.00 16.65 -5.76
N LEU A 74 2.70 15.38 -5.49
CA LEU A 74 3.69 14.30 -5.52
C LEU A 74 3.66 13.60 -6.88
N GLN A 75 4.69 13.84 -7.67
CA GLN A 75 4.86 13.30 -9.02
C GLN A 75 5.38 11.86 -8.91
N PHE A 76 4.46 10.90 -8.73
CA PHE A 76 4.82 9.48 -8.80
C PHE A 76 5.04 9.09 -10.27
N PRO A 77 6.18 8.48 -10.65
CA PRO A 77 6.26 7.81 -11.94
C PRO A 77 5.17 6.73 -11.99
N GLY A 78 4.43 6.66 -13.09
CA GLY A 78 3.12 6.00 -13.24
C GLY A 78 2.99 4.52 -12.85
N ALA A 79 4.03 3.87 -12.34
CA ALA A 79 4.00 2.52 -11.81
C ALA A 79 3.27 2.41 -10.45
N ALA A 80 3.36 3.42 -9.57
CA ALA A 80 2.74 3.36 -8.23
C ALA A 80 1.20 3.41 -8.29
N CYS A 81 0.63 4.10 -9.28
CA CYS A 81 -0.82 4.16 -9.47
C CYS A 81 -1.37 2.86 -10.10
N LEU A 82 -0.57 2.15 -10.89
CA LEU A 82 -0.96 0.91 -11.56
C LEU A 82 -1.09 -0.30 -10.61
N ALA A 83 -0.40 -0.27 -9.47
CA ALA A 83 -0.55 -1.30 -8.44
C ALA A 83 -1.98 -1.35 -7.88
N LEU A 84 -2.72 -0.24 -7.89
CA LEU A 84 -4.09 -0.16 -7.36
C LEU A 84 -5.17 -0.43 -8.41
N SER A 85 -4.88 -0.33 -9.71
CA SER A 85 -5.85 -0.64 -10.78
C SER A 85 -5.98 -2.14 -11.07
N ARG A 86 -5.06 -2.98 -10.56
CA ARG A 86 -5.09 -4.45 -10.69
C ARG A 86 -5.50 -5.19 -9.41
N VAL A 87 -5.60 -4.51 -8.28
CA VAL A 87 -6.12 -5.11 -7.04
C VAL A 87 -7.65 -4.99 -7.07
N SER A 88 -8.31 -6.05 -7.55
CA SER A 88 -9.73 -6.24 -7.31
C SER A 88 -9.95 -6.44 -5.82
N PHE A 89 -10.39 -5.39 -5.13
CA PHE A 89 -10.90 -5.53 -3.77
C PHE A 89 -12.27 -6.22 -3.85
N PRO A 90 -12.45 -7.41 -3.25
CA PRO A 90 -13.78 -8.00 -3.14
C PRO A 90 -14.68 -7.04 -2.35
N ARG A 91 -15.89 -6.81 -2.86
CA ARG A 91 -16.93 -6.11 -2.09
C ARG A 91 -17.24 -6.99 -0.88
N VAL A 92 -16.94 -6.47 0.31
CA VAL A 92 -17.51 -6.96 1.58
C VAL A 92 -18.97 -6.53 1.66
#